data_AF-A0A2D7JVQ5-F1
#
_entry.id   AF-A0A2D7JVQ5-F1
#
_cell.length_a   1.000
_cell.length_b   1.000
_cell.length_c   1.000
_cell.angle_alpha   90.00
_cell.angle_beta   90.00
_cell.angle_gamma   90.00
#
_symmetry.space_group_name_H-M   'P 1'
#
loop_
_entity.id
_entity.type
_entity.pdbx_description
1 polymer ?
#
loop_
_entity_poly.entity_id
_entity_poly.type
_entity_poly.pdbx_seq_one_letter_code
_entity_poly.pdbx_strand_id
1 'polypeptide(L)'
;MVLLNLWSLSHLLIWLSAGRWTTLRWPLFVVLSLAWECFEWAIDGQSWASFAVEPLENKIADVVVNTIGFWIGSRLRIDSTESVIFSTSFKN
;
A
#
# COMPACT_ATOMS: atom_id res chain seq x y z
N MET A 1 9.94 -9.85 -19.73
CA MET A 1 9.18 -9.77 -18.46
C MET A 1 8.68 -8.35 -18.33
N VAL A 2 7.40 -8.14 -17.98
CA VAL A 2 6.87 -6.79 -17.78
C VAL A 2 7.02 -6.43 -16.31
N LEU A 3 7.75 -5.34 -16.03
CA LEU A 3 8.07 -4.88 -14.69
C LEU A 3 6.86 -4.30 -13.94
N LEU A 4 5.90 -3.72 -14.66
CA LEU A 4 4.67 -3.15 -14.12
C LEU A 4 3.47 -3.78 -14.83
N ASN A 5 2.73 -4.62 -14.12
CA ASN A 5 1.58 -5.33 -14.66
C ASN A 5 0.29 -4.91 -13.91
N LEU A 6 -0.82 -5.58 -14.21
CA LEU A 6 -2.10 -5.31 -13.54
C LEU A 6 -2.03 -5.56 -12.02
N TRP A 7 -1.20 -6.50 -11.57
CA TRP A 7 -0.97 -6.79 -10.14
C TRP A 7 -0.24 -5.62 -9.46
N SER A 8 0.82 -5.07 -10.06
CA SER A 8 1.47 -3.86 -9.55
C SER A 8 0.49 -2.67 -9.46
N LEU A 9 -0.45 -2.54 -10.41
CA LEU A 9 -1.51 -1.53 -10.30
C LEU A 9 -2.46 -1.81 -9.14
N SER A 10 -2.84 -3.06 -8.91
CA SER A 10 -3.64 -3.47 -7.75
C SER A 10 -2.93 -3.14 -6.43
N HIS A 11 -1.63 -3.41 -6.35
CA HIS A 11 -0.76 -3.05 -5.22
C HIS A 11 -0.81 -1.55 -4.93
N LEU A 12 -0.65 -0.72 -5.97
CA LEU A 12 -0.74 0.74 -5.85
C LEU A 12 -2.10 1.16 -5.26
N LEU A 13 -3.20 0.63 -5.81
CA LEU A 13 -4.57 1.00 -5.41
C LEU A 13 -4.90 0.54 -3.99
N ILE A 14 -4.49 -0.67 -3.60
CA ILE A 14 -4.68 -1.20 -2.24
C ILE A 14 -3.97 -0.30 -1.24
N TRP A 15 -2.69 0.01 -1.48
CA TRP A 15 -1.91 0.79 -0.53
C TRP A 15 -2.26 2.28 -0.52
N LEU A 16 -2.67 2.84 -1.66
CA LEU A 16 -3.28 4.18 -1.72
C LEU A 16 -4.55 4.23 -0.89
N SER A 17 -5.42 3.24 -1.05
CA SER A 17 -6.66 3.15 -0.28
C SER A 17 -6.39 2.98 1.21
N ALA A 18 -5.47 2.10 1.57
CA ALA A 18 -5.07 1.85 2.94
C ALA A 18 -4.50 3.11 3.60
N GLY A 19 -3.56 3.79 2.95
CA GLY A 19 -2.98 5.04 3.47
C GLY A 19 -4.03 6.15 3.61
N ARG A 20 -5.03 6.18 2.73
CA ARG A 20 -6.06 7.23 2.71
C ARG A 20 -7.16 7.08 3.74
N TRP A 21 -7.65 5.85 3.95
CA TRP A 21 -8.87 5.60 4.72
C TRP A 21 -8.65 4.87 6.03
N THR A 22 -7.44 4.40 6.31
CA THR A 22 -7.14 3.70 7.57
C THR A 22 -6.19 4.50 8.46
N THR A 23 -6.05 4.05 9.70
CA THR A 23 -5.07 4.59 10.66
C THR A 23 -3.77 3.79 10.66
N LEU A 24 -3.48 3.05 9.58
CA LEU A 24 -2.23 2.30 9.43
C LEU A 24 -1.03 3.21 9.63
N ARG A 25 -0.10 2.78 10.47
CA ARG A 25 1.17 3.47 10.71
C ARG A 25 2.24 2.87 9.81
N TRP A 26 3.24 3.68 9.46
CA TRP A 26 4.39 3.27 8.65
C TRP A 26 5.03 1.93 9.05
N PRO A 27 5.28 1.62 10.35
CA PRO A 27 5.87 0.34 10.71
C PRO A 27 4.98 -0.86 10.34
N LEU A 28 3.67 -0.72 10.53
CA LEU A 28 2.71 -1.78 10.20
C LEU A 28 2.55 -1.94 8.68
N PHE A 29 2.58 -0.83 7.94
CA PHE A 29 2.67 -0.84 6.47
C PHE A 29 3.88 -1.65 5.99
N VAL A 30 5.08 -1.37 6.51
CA VAL A 30 6.31 -2.06 6.08
C VAL A 30 6.21 -3.56 6.35
N VAL A 31 5.74 -3.96 7.53
CA VAL A 31 5.56 -5.37 7.88
C VAL A 31 4.58 -6.05 6.93
N LEU A 32 3.43 -5.44 6.66
CA LEU A 32 2.42 -6.03 5.77
C LEU A 32 2.88 -6.07 4.30
N SER A 33 3.55 -5.03 3.82
CA SER A 33 4.10 -4.96 2.47
C SER A 33 5.12 -6.08 2.24
N LEU A 34 6.06 -6.26 3.17
CA LEU A 34 7.05 -7.34 3.07
C LEU A 34 6.46 -8.73 3.33
N ALA A 35 5.48 -8.83 4.24
CA ALA A 35 4.80 -10.09 4.52
C ALA A 35 4.03 -10.60 3.31
N TRP A 36 3.48 -9.70 2.48
CA TRP A 36 2.81 -10.07 1.25
C TRP A 36 3.79 -10.66 0.22
N GLU A 37 4.92 -10.01 -0.03
CA GLU A 37 5.96 -10.55 -0.93
C GLU A 37 6.50 -11.90 -0.45
N CYS A 38 6.73 -12.06 0.86
CA CYS A 38 7.14 -13.33 1.46
C CYS A 38 6.05 -14.40 1.33
N PHE A 39 4.77 -14.02 1.44
CA PHE A 39 3.64 -14.93 1.26
C PHE A 39 3.57 -15.42 -0.17
N GLU A 40 3.76 -14.54 -1.16
CA GLU A 40 3.83 -14.93 -2.56
C GLU A 40 4.95 -15.92 -2.84
N TRP A 41 6.15 -15.70 -2.29
CA TRP A 41 7.22 -16.71 -2.37
C TRP A 41 6.85 -18.06 -1.79
N ALA A 42 6.08 -18.10 -0.71
CA ALA A 42 5.65 -19.36 -0.11
C ALA A 42 4.65 -20.13 -0.99
N ILE A 43 3.93 -19.44 -1.89
CA ILE A 43 2.88 -20.03 -2.74
C ILE A 43 3.23 -20.12 -4.23
N ASP A 44 4.40 -19.61 -4.65
CA ASP A 44 4.92 -19.61 -6.03
C ASP A 44 4.76 -20.98 -6.74
N GLY A 45 4.89 -22.10 -6.02
CA GLY A 45 4.71 -23.45 -6.58
C GLY A 45 3.26 -23.97 -6.71
N GLN A 46 2.24 -23.18 -6.36
CA GLN A 46 0.85 -23.62 -6.32
C GLN A 46 0.11 -23.34 -7.63
N SER A 47 -0.69 -24.31 -8.11
CA SER A 47 -1.42 -24.21 -9.38
C SER A 47 -2.44 -23.06 -9.44
N TRP A 48 -2.93 -22.61 -8.28
CA TRP A 48 -3.86 -21.49 -8.16
C TRP A 48 -3.15 -20.13 -8.00
N ALA A 49 -1.83 -20.12 -7.79
CA ALA A 49 -1.03 -18.94 -7.49
C ALA A 49 -0.10 -18.56 -8.65
N SER A 50 -0.58 -18.63 -9.89
CA SER A 50 0.21 -18.26 -11.06
C SER A 50 0.69 -16.81 -11.07
N PHE A 51 0.06 -15.94 -10.27
CA PHE A 51 0.46 -14.55 -10.07
C PHE A 51 1.71 -14.41 -9.17
N ALA A 52 1.99 -15.38 -8.32
CA ALA A 52 3.13 -15.36 -7.40
C ALA A 52 4.45 -15.74 -8.08
N VAL A 53 4.38 -16.39 -9.25
CA VAL A 53 5.51 -16.84 -10.07
C VAL A 53 6.06 -15.65 -10.85
N GLU A 54 7.01 -14.93 -10.25
CA GLU A 54 7.63 -13.79 -10.90
C GLU A 54 9.09 -13.55 -10.47
N PRO A 55 9.89 -12.83 -11.30
CA PRO A 55 11.25 -12.50 -10.95
C PRO A 55 11.34 -11.65 -9.68
N LEU A 56 12.43 -11.82 -8.94
CA LEU A 56 12.77 -10.98 -7.78
C LEU A 56 12.65 -9.47 -8.07
N GLU A 57 13.01 -9.05 -9.28
CA GLU A 57 12.92 -7.63 -9.71
C GLU A 57 11.50 -7.08 -9.66
N ASN A 58 10.50 -7.89 -10.02
CA ASN A 58 9.09 -7.49 -9.96
C ASN A 58 8.62 -7.35 -8.51
N LYS A 59 9.00 -8.29 -7.63
CA LYS A 59 8.69 -8.22 -6.20
C LYS A 59 9.25 -6.97 -5.53
N ILE A 60 10.49 -6.61 -5.89
CA ILE A 60 11.10 -5.35 -5.41
C ILE A 60 10.32 -4.15 -5.96
N ALA A 61 9.92 -4.18 -7.23
CA ALA A 61 9.10 -3.12 -7.82
C ALA A 61 7.74 -3.00 -7.11
N ASP A 62 7.12 -4.11 -6.73
CA ASP A 62 5.85 -4.11 -6.01
C ASP A 62 5.98 -3.52 -4.60
N VAL A 63 7.07 -3.78 -3.86
CA VAL A 63 7.35 -3.08 -2.59
C VAL A 63 7.50 -1.57 -2.79
N VAL A 64 8.16 -1.13 -3.88
CA VAL A 64 8.28 0.29 -4.22
C VAL A 64 6.91 0.89 -4.54
N VAL A 65 6.10 0.19 -5.32
CA VAL A 65 4.74 0.61 -5.69
C VAL A 65 3.83 0.69 -4.47
N ASN A 66 3.91 -0.31 -3.56
CA ASN A 66 3.23 -0.31 -2.26
C ASN A 66 3.59 0.95 -1.47
N THR A 67 4.88 1.30 -1.44
CA THR A 67 5.41 2.46 -0.71
C THR A 67 4.88 3.77 -1.30
N ILE A 68 4.89 3.92 -2.61
CA ILE A 68 4.35 5.10 -3.31
C ILE A 68 2.84 5.23 -3.02
N GLY A 69 2.08 4.14 -3.18
CA GLY A 69 0.64 4.12 -2.91
C GLY A 69 0.34 4.55 -1.48
N PHE A 70 0.96 3.92 -0.50
CA PHE A 70 0.76 4.24 0.92
C PHE A 70 1.16 5.67 1.28
N TRP A 71 2.27 6.16 0.72
CA TRP A 71 2.72 7.54 0.91
C TRP A 71 1.71 8.55 0.39
N ILE A 72 1.24 8.38 -0.86
CA ILE A 72 0.23 9.25 -1.47
C ILE A 72 -1.07 9.20 -0.65
N GLY A 73 -1.55 8.00 -0.34
CA GLY A 73 -2.77 7.82 0.46
C GLY A 73 -2.69 8.53 1.80
N SER A 74 -1.57 8.36 2.51
CA SER A 74 -1.33 8.99 3.81
C SER A 74 -1.32 10.52 3.74
N ARG A 75 -0.80 11.10 2.64
CA ARG A 75 -0.77 12.56 2.42
C ARG A 75 -2.14 13.12 2.07
N LEU A 76 -2.98 12.33 1.40
CA LEU A 76 -4.34 12.72 1.04
C LEU A 76 -5.34 12.49 2.17
N ARG A 77 -4.91 11.92 3.29
CA ARG A 77 -5.76 11.66 4.45
C ARG A 77 -6.35 12.98 4.95
N ILE A 78 -7.67 13.07 4.93
CA ILE A 78 -8.39 14.16 5.57
C ILE A 78 -8.26 13.92 7.07
N ASP A 79 -7.39 14.66 7.73
CA ASP A 79 -7.36 14.70 9.18
C ASP A 79 -8.54 15.54 9.67
N SER A 80 -9.44 14.90 10.41
CA SER A 80 -10.59 15.55 11.07
C SER A 80 -10.18 16.63 12.08
N THR A 81 -8.88 16.77 12.36
CA THR A 81 -8.35 17.74 13.32
C THR A 81 -8.45 19.18 12.80
N GLU A 82 -8.31 19.42 11.49
CA GLU A 82 -8.42 20.77 10.93
C GLU A 82 -9.84 21.33 11.02
N SER A 83 -10.86 20.48 10.86
CA SER A 83 -12.26 20.93 10.94
C SER A 83 -12.68 21.32 12.37
N VAL A 84 -12.08 20.70 13.39
CA VAL A 84 -12.33 21.06 14.79
C VAL A 84 -11.69 22.41 15.12
N ILE A 85 -10.43 22.64 14.74
CA ILE A 85 -9.72 23.91 15.04
C ILE A 85 -10.42 25.11 14.38
N PHE A 86 -10.90 24.95 13.14
CA PHE A 86 -11.64 26.02 12.47
C PHE A 86 -12.97 26.32 13.18
N SER A 87 -13.68 25.29 13.67
CA SER A 87 -14.93 25.50 14.42
C SER A 87 -14.73 26.22 15.76
N THR A 88 -13.65 25.94 16.48
CA THR A 88 -13.35 26.62 17.75
C THR A 88 -12.82 28.04 17.54
N SER A 89 -12.07 28.30 16.46
CA SER A 89 -11.52 29.62 16.18
C SER A 89 -12.57 30.66 15.79
N PHE A 90 -13.73 30.26 15.28
CA PHE A 90 -14.84 31.17 14.95
C PHE A 90 -15.84 31.38 16.11
N LYS A 91 -15.63 30.72 17.25
CA LYS A 91 -16.50 30.82 18.44
C LYS A 91 -15.98 31.73 19.55
N ASN A 92 -14.77 32.28 19.42
CA ASN A 92 -14.19 33.23 20.37
C ASN A 92 -14.13 34.64 19.80
#